data_AF-A0AAW7M164-F1
#
_entry.id   AF-A0AAW7M164-F1
#
_cell.length_a   1.000
_cell.length_b   1.000
_cell.length_c   1.000
_cell.angle_alpha   90.00
_cell.angle_beta   90.00
_cell.angle_gamma   90.00
#
_symmetry.space_group_name_H-M   'P 1'
#
loop_
_entity.id
_entity.type
_entity.pdbx_description
1 polymer ?
#
loop_
_entity_poly.entity_id
_entity_poly.type
_entity_poly.pdbx_seq_one_letter_code
_entity_poly.pdbx_strand_id
1 'polypeptide(L)'
;MFFTAGVTAGAVYDEDRVTRAVAHARAMADEVEASRVRLEGSLARAEAVAADAATVAASGEVVDASVALATSADAAARAAELHQVAVETPSLALELPVPLAVDGSATGASVLAGLHEPTATSSDSSSADEQTADAPVETEAAMAAGHDEADLDAPVVDDDAVVQVLSGDVASPDEAYAAAERLERAAADLESAAREIDDTADRLAEAAAGATLERDVATLAEAQAHAESLAADMSDDANLVAERVLDGAAVEAVLDAATALGSVAATEVDVEDPDAVARGRETLSDATRTLEDAYAVMEDSHAGWVSAENARRAEENAARRDTHERAVAAAVDERTARYLAAVAQHQAGWSGQPAGMSYANGRLPAAALCPLPFAASAQLSCDAATALIAADDAYHAETGGHLVVLSSYRSYAAQVSTRAARAGLAAAPGTSNHGWGMAVDLDAASSAWLRANGADFGWVHPTWARVGGSKPEAWHLEFVAPGVGQLEVEPLELLEPVDSLLDD
;
A
#
# COMPACT_ATOMS: atom_id res chain seq x y z
N MET A 1 25.74 82.39 84.23
CA MET A 1 26.39 82.37 82.90
C MET A 1 26.54 80.91 82.51
N PHE A 2 25.75 80.48 81.52
CA PHE A 2 25.85 79.29 80.66
C PHE A 2 26.59 78.05 81.18
N PHE A 3 25.87 76.96 81.46
CA PHE A 3 26.25 75.58 81.13
C PHE A 3 25.11 74.64 81.57
N THR A 4 24.22 74.23 80.65
CA THR A 4 23.40 72.98 80.66
C THR A 4 22.32 73.01 79.56
N ALA A 5 22.71 73.21 78.29
CA ALA A 5 21.80 73.06 77.14
C ALA A 5 22.42 72.28 75.97
N GLY A 6 23.63 71.73 76.12
CA GLY A 6 24.39 71.11 75.02
C GLY A 6 24.29 69.59 74.88
N VAL A 7 23.78 68.88 75.89
CA VAL A 7 23.80 67.39 75.89
C VAL A 7 22.51 66.78 75.31
N THR A 8 21.38 67.48 75.37
CA THR A 8 20.11 67.00 74.80
C THR A 8 20.00 67.22 73.29
N ALA A 9 20.61 68.27 72.74
CA ALA A 9 20.58 68.52 71.30
C ALA A 9 21.46 67.54 70.50
N GLY A 10 22.59 67.09 71.05
CA GLY A 10 23.48 66.12 70.39
C GLY A 10 22.89 64.70 70.35
N ALA A 11 22.26 64.25 71.44
CA ALA A 11 21.59 62.94 71.48
C ALA A 11 20.37 62.88 70.54
N VAL A 12 19.56 63.94 70.47
CA VAL A 12 18.41 64.03 69.55
C VAL A 12 18.86 64.12 68.08
N TYR A 13 20.00 64.77 67.80
CA TYR A 13 20.55 64.86 66.44
C TYR A 13 21.15 63.53 65.97
N ASP A 14 21.71 62.72 66.88
CA ASP A 14 22.18 61.36 66.57
C ASP A 14 21.02 60.38 66.38
N GLU A 15 19.98 60.46 67.21
CA GLU A 15 18.78 59.61 67.13
C GLU A 15 18.00 59.83 65.81
N ASP A 16 17.91 61.08 65.35
CA ASP A 16 17.32 61.44 64.04
C ASP A 16 18.19 60.98 62.84
N ARG A 17 19.52 60.94 63.00
CA ARG A 17 20.45 60.40 61.98
C ARG A 17 20.39 58.89 61.90
N VAL A 18 20.36 58.19 63.04
CA VAL A 18 20.17 56.73 63.10
C VAL A 18 18.84 56.35 62.45
N THR A 19 17.76 57.05 62.81
CA THR A 19 16.42 56.80 62.24
C THR A 19 16.40 56.94 60.71
N ARG A 20 17.02 58.00 60.17
CA ARG A 20 17.12 58.22 58.72
C ARG A 20 18.00 57.18 58.03
N ALA A 21 19.12 56.77 58.64
CA ALA A 21 20.00 55.76 58.08
C ALA A 21 19.34 54.37 58.06
N VAL A 22 18.62 53.99 59.11
CA VAL A 22 17.81 52.75 59.15
C VAL A 22 16.69 52.78 58.12
N ALA A 23 16.00 53.92 57.96
CA ALA A 23 14.98 54.06 56.92
C ALA A 23 15.55 53.91 55.50
N HIS A 24 16.76 54.42 55.26
CA HIS A 24 17.46 54.23 53.99
C HIS A 24 17.86 52.77 53.77
N ALA A 25 18.40 52.08 54.80
CA ALA A 25 18.72 50.66 54.72
C ALA A 25 17.47 49.81 54.42
N ARG A 26 16.31 50.12 55.02
CA ARG A 26 15.04 49.47 54.70
C ARG A 26 14.63 49.69 53.24
N ALA A 27 14.74 50.90 52.73
CA ALA A 27 14.47 51.17 51.32
C ALA A 27 15.41 50.40 50.37
N MET A 28 16.67 50.18 50.76
CA MET A 28 17.59 49.33 49.98
C MET A 28 17.27 47.84 50.10
N ALA A 29 16.73 47.38 51.23
CA ALA A 29 16.23 46.01 51.37
C ALA A 29 15.01 45.76 50.47
N ASP A 30 14.09 46.73 50.39
CA ASP A 30 12.97 46.69 49.44
C ASP A 30 13.47 46.62 47.97
N GLU A 31 14.57 47.32 47.65
CA GLU A 31 15.18 47.26 46.32
C GLU A 31 15.84 45.90 46.04
N VAL A 32 16.50 45.28 47.03
CA VAL A 32 17.03 43.91 46.90
C VAL A 32 15.92 42.92 46.61
N GLU A 33 14.80 43.02 47.33
CA GLU A 33 13.62 42.17 47.11
C GLU A 33 13.05 42.37 45.69
N ALA A 34 12.97 43.62 45.23
CA ALA A 34 12.54 43.91 43.88
C ALA A 34 13.50 43.34 42.82
N SER A 35 14.82 43.41 43.04
CA SER A 35 15.82 42.80 42.15
C SER A 35 15.78 41.27 42.19
N ARG A 36 15.53 40.66 43.35
CA ARG A 36 15.35 39.21 43.53
C ARG A 36 14.19 38.70 42.67
N VAL A 37 13.01 39.32 42.82
CA VAL A 37 11.81 38.97 42.04
C VAL A 37 12.05 39.14 40.53
N ARG A 38 12.76 40.18 40.11
CA ARG A 38 13.12 40.38 38.69
C ARG A 38 14.02 39.26 38.17
N LEU A 39 15.05 38.88 38.93
CA LEU A 39 15.94 37.77 38.57
C LEU A 39 15.17 36.45 38.44
N GLU A 40 14.26 36.14 39.37
CA GLU A 40 13.40 34.94 39.30
C GLU A 40 12.53 34.96 38.04
N GLY A 41 11.97 36.12 37.69
CA GLY A 41 11.24 36.31 36.43
C GLY A 41 12.09 36.04 35.19
N SER A 42 13.32 36.57 35.14
CA SER A 42 14.25 36.33 34.02
C SER A 42 14.67 34.85 33.93
N LEU A 43 14.88 34.17 35.06
CA LEU A 43 15.19 32.73 35.10
C LEU A 43 14.02 31.86 34.62
N ALA A 44 12.79 32.17 35.02
CA ALA A 44 11.59 31.47 34.54
C ALA A 44 11.38 31.66 33.03
N ARG A 45 11.63 32.86 32.51
CA ARG A 45 11.62 33.13 31.07
C ARG A 45 12.69 32.33 30.33
N ALA A 46 13.92 32.32 30.86
CA ALA A 46 15.03 31.56 30.30
C ALA A 46 14.72 30.06 30.21
N GLU A 47 14.06 29.49 31.21
CA GLU A 47 13.61 28.09 31.20
C GLU A 47 12.61 27.82 30.07
N ALA A 48 11.62 28.71 29.86
CA ALA A 48 10.67 28.58 28.75
C ALA A 48 11.37 28.63 27.39
N VAL A 49 12.30 29.57 27.19
CA VAL A 49 13.09 29.66 25.95
C VAL A 49 13.94 28.41 25.72
N ALA A 50 14.56 27.88 26.78
CA ALA A 50 15.34 26.65 26.70
C ALA A 50 14.48 25.44 26.32
N ALA A 51 13.24 25.37 26.81
CA ALA A 51 12.29 24.32 26.43
C ALA A 51 11.89 24.40 24.95
N ASP A 52 11.62 25.61 24.43
CA ASP A 52 11.28 25.82 23.02
C ASP A 52 12.46 25.45 22.08
N ALA A 53 13.69 25.79 22.50
CA ALA A 53 14.91 25.48 21.76
C ALA A 53 15.25 23.99 21.70
N ALA A 54 14.64 23.14 22.55
CA ALA A 54 14.98 21.72 22.65
C ALA A 54 14.79 20.95 21.33
N THR A 55 13.84 21.38 20.49
CA THR A 55 13.56 20.74 19.18
C THR A 55 14.68 20.92 18.15
N VAL A 56 15.58 21.88 18.36
CA VAL A 56 16.70 22.24 17.49
C VAL A 56 18.04 22.24 18.24
N ALA A 57 18.10 21.54 19.38
CA ALA A 57 19.26 21.51 20.28
C ALA A 57 20.56 20.92 19.67
N ALA A 58 20.48 20.30 18.50
CA ALA A 58 21.64 19.79 17.78
C ALA A 58 22.39 20.87 16.95
N SER A 59 21.78 22.06 16.76
CA SER A 59 22.43 23.17 16.04
C SER A 59 23.58 23.76 16.87
N GLY A 60 24.72 24.00 16.23
CA GLY A 60 25.91 24.54 16.91
C GLY A 60 25.66 25.89 17.59
N GLU A 61 24.91 26.79 16.95
CA GLU A 61 24.57 28.10 17.52
C GLU A 61 23.64 27.99 18.73
N VAL A 62 22.69 27.05 18.68
CA VAL A 62 21.77 26.76 19.80
C VAL A 62 22.54 26.15 20.96
N VAL A 63 23.50 25.26 20.70
CA VAL A 63 24.37 24.69 21.73
C VAL A 63 25.20 25.78 22.39
N ASP A 64 25.85 26.65 21.62
CA ASP A 64 26.68 27.74 22.14
C ASP A 64 25.86 28.74 22.97
N ALA A 65 24.67 29.11 22.50
CA ALA A 65 23.76 29.99 23.24
C ALA A 65 23.21 29.32 24.52
N SER A 66 22.92 28.02 24.46
CA SER A 66 22.48 27.23 25.63
C SER A 66 23.57 27.16 26.70
N VAL A 67 24.84 26.97 26.30
CA VAL A 67 25.99 27.00 27.21
C VAL A 67 26.18 28.39 27.83
N ALA A 68 26.02 29.46 27.03
CA ALA A 68 26.08 30.83 27.54
C ALA A 68 24.99 31.10 28.58
N LEU A 69 23.74 30.71 28.31
CA LEU A 69 22.61 30.84 29.23
C LEU A 69 22.84 30.07 30.54
N ALA A 70 23.30 28.81 30.44
CA ALA A 70 23.63 28.01 31.63
C ALA A 70 24.76 28.65 32.46
N THR A 71 25.76 29.24 31.80
CA THR A 71 26.86 29.96 32.47
C THR A 71 26.35 31.21 33.20
N SER A 72 25.46 31.97 32.58
CA SER A 72 24.86 33.15 33.20
C SER A 72 23.93 32.79 34.37
N ALA A 73 23.19 31.67 34.29
CA ALA A 73 22.38 31.15 35.38
C ALA A 73 23.23 30.74 36.59
N ASP A 74 24.33 30.04 36.36
CA ASP A 74 25.31 29.69 37.41
C ASP A 74 25.98 30.94 38.02
N ALA A 75 26.26 31.97 37.22
CA ALA A 75 26.76 33.25 37.71
C ALA A 75 25.72 34.01 38.57
N ALA A 76 24.45 33.99 38.16
CA ALA A 76 23.35 34.61 38.90
C ALA A 76 23.12 33.91 40.26
N ALA A 77 23.14 32.58 40.28
CA ALA A 77 23.06 31.80 41.53
C ALA A 77 24.20 32.14 42.50
N ARG A 78 25.44 32.26 41.99
CA ARG A 78 26.60 32.68 42.80
C ARG A 78 26.47 34.12 43.29
N ALA A 79 25.91 35.04 42.51
CA ALA A 79 25.70 36.43 42.92
C ALA A 79 24.67 36.51 44.06
N ALA A 80 23.57 35.74 43.96
CA ALA A 80 22.58 35.63 45.02
C ALA A 80 23.18 35.02 46.30
N GLU A 81 23.95 33.94 46.19
CA GLU A 81 24.63 33.29 47.32
C GLU A 81 25.65 34.23 47.99
N LEU A 82 26.43 34.99 47.21
CA LEU A 82 27.41 35.96 47.72
C LEU A 82 26.76 37.02 48.63
N HIS A 83 25.55 37.44 48.27
CA HIS A 83 24.78 38.42 49.02
C HIS A 83 23.78 37.80 50.00
N GLN A 84 23.80 36.48 50.17
CA GLN A 84 22.92 35.73 51.08
C GLN A 84 21.43 36.00 50.80
N VAL A 85 21.08 36.19 49.53
CA VAL A 85 19.71 36.33 49.05
C VAL A 85 19.21 34.97 48.59
N ALA A 86 18.12 34.49 49.16
CA ALA A 86 17.48 33.26 48.70
C ALA A 86 16.80 33.52 47.34
N VAL A 87 17.19 32.79 46.30
CA VAL A 87 16.55 32.86 44.97
C VAL A 87 16.00 31.49 44.63
N GLU A 88 14.74 31.42 44.23
CA GLU A 88 14.18 30.22 43.64
C GLU A 88 14.82 30.02 42.26
N THR A 89 15.79 29.11 42.17
CA THR A 89 16.44 28.78 40.92
C THR A 89 15.74 27.58 40.28
N PRO A 90 15.09 27.73 39.12
CA PRO A 90 14.66 26.58 38.34
C PRO A 90 15.91 25.80 37.89
N SER A 91 15.81 24.46 37.86
CA SER A 91 16.89 23.64 37.32
C SER A 91 16.93 23.78 35.80
N LEU A 92 17.76 24.69 35.28
CA LEU A 92 18.13 24.77 33.87
C LEU A 92 19.02 23.58 33.47
N ALA A 93 18.50 22.36 33.62
CA ALA A 93 19.12 21.16 33.10
C ALA A 93 18.70 21.01 31.63
N LEU A 94 19.35 21.77 30.74
CA LEU A 94 19.35 21.39 29.33
C LEU A 94 20.04 20.01 29.24
N GLU A 95 19.28 18.97 28.88
CA GLU A 95 19.88 17.73 28.38
C GLU A 95 20.60 18.07 27.07
N LEU A 96 21.82 18.60 27.18
CA LEU A 96 22.68 18.79 26.03
C LEU A 96 22.92 17.41 25.42
N PRO A 97 22.65 17.22 24.12
CA PRO A 97 22.94 15.96 23.48
C PRO A 97 24.45 15.71 23.61
N VAL A 98 24.81 14.67 24.36
CA VAL A 98 26.20 14.21 24.46
C VAL A 98 26.67 13.98 23.02
N PRO A 99 27.78 14.59 22.57
CA PRO A 99 28.25 14.38 21.22
C PRO A 99 28.56 12.89 21.08
N LEU A 100 27.78 12.20 20.26
CA LEU A 100 28.10 10.85 19.82
C LEU A 100 29.47 10.95 19.15
N ALA A 101 30.48 10.38 19.82
CA ALA A 101 31.79 10.20 19.24
C ALA A 101 31.60 9.50 17.88
N VAL A 102 31.93 10.22 16.82
CA VAL A 102 31.89 9.71 15.46
C VAL A 102 33.00 8.67 15.35
N ASP A 103 32.69 7.42 15.66
CA ASP A 103 33.58 6.32 15.37
C ASP A 103 33.44 6.04 13.87
N GLY A 104 34.47 6.44 13.13
CA GLY A 104 34.51 6.28 11.69
C GLY A 104 34.49 4.82 11.30
N SER A 105 33.38 4.36 10.73
CA SER A 105 33.41 3.34 9.67
C SER A 105 32.11 3.38 8.87
N ALA A 106 32.21 3.93 7.66
CA ALA A 106 31.23 3.73 6.62
C ALA A 106 31.09 2.22 6.29
N THR A 107 29.86 1.75 6.08
CA THR A 107 29.43 1.04 4.87
C THR A 107 27.90 0.96 4.86
N GLY A 108 27.30 1.30 3.72
CA GLY A 108 25.86 1.36 3.51
C GLY A 108 25.15 0.00 3.57
N ALA A 109 23.84 0.03 3.78
CA ALA A 109 22.83 -0.41 2.81
C ALA A 109 21.46 -0.71 3.47
N SER A 110 20.42 -0.27 2.77
CA SER A 110 19.04 -0.80 2.77
C SER A 110 18.10 -0.49 3.93
N VAL A 111 17.30 0.57 3.72
CA VAL A 111 15.89 0.62 4.11
C VAL A 111 15.10 -0.17 3.08
N LEU A 112 14.32 -1.17 3.50
CA LEU A 112 13.03 -1.55 2.89
C LEU A 112 12.35 -2.66 3.71
N ALA A 113 11.04 -2.46 3.89
CA ALA A 113 9.95 -3.43 4.10
C ALA A 113 9.65 -3.96 5.52
N GLY A 114 8.46 -3.59 6.02
CA GLY A 114 7.37 -4.58 6.07
C GLY A 114 6.73 -4.87 7.44
N LEU A 115 5.67 -4.11 7.76
CA LEU A 115 4.34 -4.57 8.20
C LEU A 115 4.22 -5.88 9.02
N HIS A 116 3.75 -5.76 10.26
CA HIS A 116 2.57 -6.50 10.77
C HIS A 116 2.22 -6.08 12.21
N GLU A 117 1.08 -5.42 12.38
CA GLU A 117 0.26 -5.56 13.59
C GLU A 117 -1.12 -6.06 13.17
N PRO A 118 -1.69 -6.97 13.97
CA PRO A 118 -3.14 -6.94 14.13
C PRO A 118 -3.50 -7.06 15.62
N THR A 119 -4.35 -6.17 16.10
CA THR A 119 -5.48 -6.59 16.94
C THR A 119 -6.58 -5.53 16.94
N ALA A 120 -7.75 -5.95 16.49
CA ALA A 120 -9.02 -5.27 16.62
C ALA A 120 -9.72 -5.65 17.93
N THR A 121 -10.84 -4.95 18.18
CA THR A 121 -12.01 -5.29 19.04
C THR A 121 -11.96 -4.66 20.44
N SER A 122 -12.96 -3.93 20.95
CA SER A 122 -14.35 -3.69 20.57
C SER A 122 -14.86 -2.42 21.25
N SER A 123 -15.76 -1.76 20.55
CA SER A 123 -16.75 -0.80 21.03
C SER A 123 -17.73 -1.43 22.03
N ASP A 124 -18.13 -0.68 23.04
CA ASP A 124 -19.47 -0.80 23.61
C ASP A 124 -20.00 0.60 23.94
N SER A 125 -21.26 0.83 23.57
CA SER A 125 -21.94 2.12 23.60
C SER A 125 -23.27 1.89 24.30
N SER A 126 -23.54 2.64 25.37
CA SER A 126 -24.89 2.74 25.93
C SER A 126 -25.20 4.16 26.35
N SER A 127 -26.20 4.71 25.68
CA SER A 127 -26.97 5.92 25.93
C SER A 127 -27.71 5.93 27.28
N ALA A 128 -27.85 7.11 27.89
CA ALA A 128 -29.09 7.54 28.55
C ALA A 128 -29.12 9.08 28.74
N ASP A 129 -30.25 9.65 28.30
CA ASP A 129 -30.75 11.02 28.43
C ASP A 129 -30.87 11.56 29.88
N GLU A 130 -30.76 12.88 30.04
CA GLU A 130 -31.79 13.81 30.59
C GLU A 130 -31.14 15.21 30.78
N GLN A 131 -31.40 16.21 29.93
CA GLN A 131 -32.53 17.15 29.87
C GLN A 131 -32.50 18.30 30.91
N THR A 132 -32.75 19.52 30.40
CA THR A 132 -33.05 20.82 31.09
C THR A 132 -31.84 21.65 31.55
N ALA A 133 -31.73 22.97 31.40
CA ALA A 133 -32.61 24.03 30.87
C ALA A 133 -31.77 25.29 30.54
N ASP A 134 -32.29 26.06 29.57
CA ASP A 134 -32.45 27.52 29.46
C ASP A 134 -31.45 28.54 30.09
N ALA A 135 -31.28 29.63 29.33
CA ALA A 135 -30.39 30.81 29.44
C ALA A 135 -30.68 31.72 30.70
N PRO A 136 -29.98 32.86 30.97
CA PRO A 136 -29.13 33.69 30.10
C PRO A 136 -27.86 34.33 30.70
N VAL A 137 -27.15 35.05 29.81
CA VAL A 137 -26.02 35.96 30.04
C VAL A 137 -26.47 37.23 30.79
N GLU A 138 -25.72 37.60 31.84
CA GLU A 138 -25.14 38.94 32.12
C GLU A 138 -24.91 39.14 33.63
N THR A 139 -23.67 39.42 34.02
CA THR A 139 -23.35 40.48 35.01
C THR A 139 -21.85 40.79 34.99
N GLU A 140 -21.53 42.04 34.64
CA GLU A 140 -20.28 42.68 35.05
C GLU A 140 -20.14 42.67 36.58
N ALA A 141 -18.95 42.39 37.10
CA ALA A 141 -18.21 43.29 38.00
C ALA A 141 -17.05 42.60 38.75
N ALA A 142 -15.97 43.38 38.89
CA ALA A 142 -15.02 43.42 40.01
C ALA A 142 -13.84 42.43 40.04
N MET A 143 -12.70 42.92 39.54
CA MET A 143 -11.52 43.26 40.37
C MET A 143 -11.52 42.67 41.80
N ALA A 144 -10.72 41.63 42.03
CA ALA A 144 -9.98 41.41 43.28
C ALA A 144 -8.97 40.28 43.06
N ALA A 145 -7.73 40.63 42.73
CA ALA A 145 -6.60 39.72 42.91
C ALA A 145 -6.40 39.53 44.42
N GLY A 146 -6.79 38.37 44.94
CA GLY A 146 -6.37 37.90 46.25
C GLY A 146 -4.90 37.51 46.15
N HIS A 147 -4.01 38.42 46.58
CA HIS A 147 -2.68 38.03 47.00
C HIS A 147 -2.85 37.28 48.32
N ASP A 148 -2.56 35.99 48.30
CA ASP A 148 -2.33 35.21 49.52
C ASP A 148 -1.11 35.84 50.23
N GLU A 149 -1.30 36.28 51.48
CA GLU A 149 -0.21 36.60 52.40
C GLU A 149 0.51 35.30 52.77
N ALA A 150 1.44 34.88 51.92
CA ALA A 150 2.44 33.88 52.24
C ALA A 150 3.69 34.59 52.77
N ASP A 151 3.99 34.33 54.05
CA ASP A 151 5.31 34.39 54.70
C ASP A 151 6.12 35.71 54.56
N LEU A 152 5.73 36.75 55.31
CA LEU A 152 6.45 38.03 55.40
C LEU A 152 7.54 38.07 56.50
N ASP A 153 7.91 36.94 57.12
CA ASP A 153 8.81 36.92 58.30
C ASP A 153 10.22 36.33 58.02
N ALA A 154 10.52 35.90 56.79
CA ALA A 154 11.89 35.51 56.42
C ALA A 154 12.69 36.73 55.93
N PRO A 155 13.90 37.00 56.45
CA PRO A 155 14.70 38.12 55.97
C PRO A 155 15.16 37.86 54.51
N VAL A 156 14.92 38.85 53.63
CA VAL A 156 15.34 38.85 52.21
C VAL A 156 16.85 38.63 52.04
N VAL A 157 17.63 39.01 53.05
CA VAL A 157 19.09 38.84 53.14
C VAL A 157 19.40 38.17 54.47
N ASP A 158 20.01 36.99 54.44
CA ASP A 158 20.39 36.21 55.63
C ASP A 158 21.76 36.66 56.22
N ASP A 159 21.98 37.99 56.30
CA ASP A 159 23.16 38.61 56.91
C ASP A 159 22.76 39.18 58.29
N ASP A 160 23.24 38.54 59.36
CA ASP A 160 22.97 38.91 60.75
C ASP A 160 23.16 40.43 61.03
N ALA A 161 24.15 41.07 60.41
CA ALA A 161 24.44 42.48 60.62
C ALA A 161 23.46 43.39 59.85
N VAL A 162 22.92 42.93 58.72
CA VAL A 162 21.86 43.63 57.98
C VAL A 162 20.52 43.44 58.68
N VAL A 163 20.19 42.23 59.12
CA VAL A 163 18.95 41.92 59.89
C VAL A 163 18.88 42.75 61.18
N GLN A 164 20.00 42.91 61.88
CA GLN A 164 20.09 43.74 63.07
C GLN A 164 19.80 45.23 62.76
N VAL A 165 20.34 45.77 61.66
CA VAL A 165 20.09 47.15 61.22
C VAL A 165 18.63 47.36 60.82
N LEU A 166 18.04 46.43 60.08
CA LEU A 166 16.65 46.52 59.61
C LEU A 166 15.65 46.45 60.79
N SER A 167 16.00 45.71 61.84
CA SER A 167 15.24 45.64 63.11
C SER A 167 15.32 46.92 63.96
N GLY A 168 16.25 47.83 63.63
CA GLY A 168 16.47 49.08 64.35
C GLY A 168 17.43 48.98 65.54
N ASP A 169 18.07 47.82 65.74
CA ASP A 169 19.00 47.53 66.84
C ASP A 169 20.44 47.96 66.51
N VAL A 170 20.64 49.25 66.18
CA VAL A 170 21.94 49.82 65.75
C VAL A 170 22.57 50.74 66.79
N ALA A 171 23.89 50.62 66.95
CA ALA A 171 24.66 51.43 67.89
C ALA A 171 25.12 52.77 67.29
N SER A 172 25.16 52.89 65.95
CA SER A 172 25.55 54.12 65.26
C SER A 172 24.91 54.28 63.87
N PRO A 173 24.82 55.53 63.33
CA PRO A 173 24.39 55.77 61.94
C PRO A 173 25.30 55.10 60.90
N ASP A 174 26.59 54.93 61.20
CA ASP A 174 27.59 54.41 60.26
C ASP A 174 27.37 52.90 59.98
N GLU A 175 26.90 52.14 60.98
CA GLU A 175 26.48 50.74 60.81
C GLU A 175 25.28 50.62 59.86
N ALA A 176 24.31 51.53 59.98
CA ALA A 176 23.13 51.55 59.12
C ALA A 176 23.45 51.96 57.68
N TYR A 177 24.35 52.93 57.46
CA TYR A 177 24.84 53.27 56.13
C TYR A 177 25.68 52.15 55.50
N ALA A 178 26.53 51.46 56.27
CA ALA A 178 27.30 50.33 55.76
C ALA A 178 26.39 49.15 55.34
N ALA A 179 25.29 48.92 56.05
CA ALA A 179 24.27 47.96 55.64
C ALA A 179 23.52 48.42 54.39
N ALA A 180 23.14 49.70 54.29
CA ALA A 180 22.52 50.24 53.09
C ALA A 180 23.42 50.09 51.85
N GLU A 181 24.73 50.37 51.95
CA GLU A 181 25.68 50.17 50.84
C GLU A 181 25.84 48.69 50.44
N ARG A 182 25.73 47.76 51.40
CA ARG A 182 25.74 46.31 51.09
C ARG A 182 24.49 45.90 50.34
N LEU A 183 23.32 46.36 50.80
CA LEU A 183 22.03 46.11 50.15
C LEU A 183 21.98 46.75 48.75
N GLU A 184 22.50 47.96 48.59
CA GLU A 184 22.60 48.62 47.28
C GLU A 184 23.49 47.82 46.32
N ARG A 185 24.63 47.30 46.80
CA ARG A 185 25.49 46.39 46.01
C ARG A 185 24.79 45.09 45.65
N ALA A 186 24.09 44.46 46.60
CA ALA A 186 23.31 43.25 46.36
C ALA A 186 22.23 43.47 45.29
N ALA A 187 21.45 44.55 45.43
CA ALA A 187 20.41 44.90 44.47
C ALA A 187 20.98 45.15 43.07
N ALA A 188 22.12 45.84 42.98
CA ALA A 188 22.79 46.13 41.72
C ALA A 188 23.36 44.86 41.05
N ASP A 189 23.96 43.95 41.82
CA ASP A 189 24.52 42.70 41.30
C ASP A 189 23.41 41.74 40.83
N LEU A 190 22.31 41.61 41.59
CA LEU A 190 21.13 40.82 41.18
C LEU A 190 20.48 41.38 39.91
N GLU A 191 20.34 42.70 39.83
CA GLU A 191 19.80 43.37 38.65
C GLU A 191 20.72 43.18 37.43
N SER A 192 22.04 43.23 37.63
CA SER A 192 23.00 42.93 36.56
C SER A 192 22.90 41.48 36.11
N ALA A 193 22.71 40.55 37.05
CA ALA A 193 22.52 39.13 36.74
C ALA A 193 21.21 38.89 35.96
N ALA A 194 20.11 39.54 36.35
CA ALA A 194 18.83 39.45 35.63
C ALA A 194 18.96 39.90 34.17
N ARG A 195 19.64 41.03 33.92
CA ARG A 195 19.90 41.51 32.55
C ARG A 195 20.76 40.55 31.73
N GLU A 196 21.81 39.97 32.32
CA GLU A 196 22.66 39.00 31.62
C GLU A 196 21.88 37.71 31.28
N ILE A 197 20.95 37.28 32.16
CA ILE A 197 20.03 36.17 31.86
C ILE A 197 19.11 36.53 30.70
N ASP A 198 18.50 37.70 30.71
CA ASP A 198 17.61 38.13 29.62
C ASP A 198 18.38 38.23 28.28
N ASP A 199 19.59 38.80 28.28
CA ASP A 199 20.45 38.90 27.11
C ASP A 199 20.91 37.52 26.58
N THR A 200 21.16 36.56 27.46
CA THR A 200 21.51 35.18 27.04
C THR A 200 20.28 34.39 26.59
N ALA A 201 19.13 34.60 27.21
CA ALA A 201 17.87 33.99 26.80
C ALA A 201 17.42 34.52 25.42
N ASP A 202 17.57 35.83 25.16
CA ASP A 202 17.27 36.42 23.85
C ASP A 202 18.16 35.83 22.75
N ARG A 203 19.47 35.66 23.03
CA ARG A 203 20.38 34.99 22.09
C ARG A 203 20.00 33.54 21.83
N LEU A 204 19.56 32.80 22.85
CA LEU A 204 19.09 31.42 22.67
C LEU A 204 17.81 31.39 21.84
N ALA A 205 16.86 32.29 22.09
CA ALA A 205 15.63 32.40 21.32
C ALA A 205 15.91 32.72 19.83
N GLU A 206 16.82 33.65 19.55
CA GLU A 206 17.24 33.99 18.19
C GLU A 206 17.93 32.82 17.49
N ALA A 207 18.88 32.15 18.17
CA ALA A 207 19.55 30.96 17.63
C ALA A 207 18.57 29.82 17.36
N ALA A 208 17.60 29.60 18.25
CA ALA A 208 16.57 28.56 18.09
C ALA A 208 15.62 28.87 16.92
N ALA A 209 15.22 30.13 16.75
CA ALA A 209 14.41 30.57 15.64
C ALA A 209 15.15 30.38 14.30
N GLY A 210 16.43 30.78 14.24
CA GLY A 210 17.29 30.57 13.06
C GLY A 210 17.46 29.09 12.70
N ALA A 211 17.75 28.24 13.68
CA ALA A 211 17.89 26.79 13.48
C ALA A 211 16.57 26.13 13.04
N THR A 212 15.43 26.60 13.55
CA THR A 212 14.11 26.13 13.12
C THR A 212 13.84 26.51 11.67
N LEU A 213 14.13 27.76 11.29
CA LEU A 213 13.99 28.23 9.92
C LEU A 213 14.87 27.43 8.96
N GLU A 214 16.13 27.19 9.29
CA GLU A 214 17.05 26.40 8.46
C GLU A 214 16.52 24.98 8.21
N ARG A 215 16.04 24.30 9.26
CA ARG A 215 15.41 22.97 9.16
C ARG A 215 14.17 23.01 8.28
N ASP A 216 13.31 24.01 8.46
CA ASP A 216 12.05 24.12 7.72
C ASP A 216 12.30 24.45 6.23
N VAL A 217 13.32 25.25 5.92
CA VAL A 217 13.80 25.51 4.55
C VAL A 217 14.32 24.23 3.91
N ALA A 218 15.14 23.44 4.61
CA ALA A 218 15.64 22.16 4.10
C ALA A 218 14.49 21.19 3.81
N THR A 219 13.53 21.09 4.73
CA THR A 219 12.34 20.23 4.57
C THR A 219 11.47 20.69 3.39
N LEU A 220 11.30 21.99 3.20
CA LEU A 220 10.56 22.54 2.05
C LEU A 220 11.27 22.20 0.73
N ALA A 221 12.59 22.35 0.65
CA ALA A 221 13.35 22.04 -0.56
C ALA A 221 13.25 20.56 -0.94
N GLU A 222 13.33 19.65 0.04
CA GLU A 222 13.11 18.22 -0.19
C GLU A 222 11.68 17.92 -0.66
N ALA A 223 10.68 18.56 -0.05
CA ALA A 223 9.29 18.42 -0.45
C ALA A 223 9.04 18.93 -1.87
N GLN A 224 9.64 20.06 -2.27
CA GLN A 224 9.53 20.60 -3.63
C GLN A 224 10.10 19.61 -4.66
N ALA A 225 11.29 19.06 -4.41
CA ALA A 225 11.90 18.07 -5.29
C ALA A 225 11.07 16.79 -5.39
N HIS A 226 10.49 16.33 -4.28
CA HIS A 226 9.59 15.18 -4.30
C HIS A 226 8.30 15.45 -5.09
N ALA A 227 7.70 16.62 -4.89
CA ALA A 227 6.50 17.04 -5.60
C ALA A 227 6.70 17.12 -7.12
N GLU A 228 7.87 17.54 -7.60
CA GLU A 228 8.21 17.52 -9.03
C GLU A 228 8.23 16.09 -9.60
N SER A 229 8.84 15.14 -8.87
CA SER A 229 8.86 13.73 -9.28
C SER A 229 7.46 13.15 -9.30
N LEU A 230 6.69 13.38 -8.23
CA LEU A 230 5.32 12.89 -8.11
C LEU A 230 4.43 13.40 -9.23
N ALA A 231 4.51 14.71 -9.54
CA ALA A 231 3.77 15.31 -10.65
C ALA A 231 4.14 14.69 -12.00
N ALA A 232 5.42 14.37 -12.23
CA ALA A 232 5.88 13.73 -13.46
C ALA A 232 5.35 12.29 -13.58
N ASP A 233 5.56 11.47 -12.54
CA ASP A 233 5.17 10.05 -12.54
C ASP A 233 3.66 9.91 -12.76
N MET A 234 2.84 10.66 -12.02
CA MET A 234 1.38 10.60 -12.14
C MET A 234 0.86 11.18 -13.47
N SER A 235 1.60 12.11 -14.09
CA SER A 235 1.29 12.57 -15.44
C SER A 235 1.58 11.51 -16.50
N ASP A 236 2.65 10.74 -16.35
CA ASP A 236 2.99 9.64 -17.26
C ASP A 236 1.92 8.53 -17.18
N ASP A 237 1.48 8.18 -15.97
CA ASP A 237 0.38 7.24 -15.75
C ASP A 237 -0.93 7.74 -16.36
N ALA A 238 -1.27 9.03 -16.17
CA ALA A 238 -2.45 9.63 -16.79
C ALA A 238 -2.42 9.55 -18.33
N ASN A 239 -1.25 9.77 -18.94
CA ASN A 239 -1.08 9.63 -20.38
C ASN A 239 -1.18 8.17 -20.85
N LEU A 240 -0.70 7.22 -20.07
CA LEU A 240 -0.77 5.79 -20.36
C LEU A 240 -2.22 5.30 -20.47
N VAL A 241 -3.10 5.80 -19.58
CA VAL A 241 -4.52 5.39 -19.52
C VAL A 241 -5.49 6.34 -20.23
N ALA A 242 -5.01 7.38 -20.93
CA ALA A 242 -5.83 8.45 -21.50
C ALA A 242 -7.04 7.96 -22.34
N GLU A 243 -6.89 6.86 -23.09
CA GLU A 243 -7.97 6.27 -23.91
C GLU A 243 -8.67 5.06 -23.25
N ARG A 244 -8.32 4.76 -22.00
CA ARG A 244 -8.70 3.56 -21.24
C ARG A 244 -9.36 3.89 -19.91
N VAL A 245 -10.13 4.97 -19.88
CA VAL A 245 -10.91 5.42 -18.72
C VAL A 245 -12.39 5.53 -19.11
N LEU A 246 -13.28 5.49 -18.12
CA LEU A 246 -14.71 5.73 -18.35
C LEU A 246 -15.01 7.21 -18.58
N ASP A 247 -14.26 8.09 -17.91
CA ASP A 247 -14.38 9.54 -17.99
C ASP A 247 -13.02 10.17 -18.29
N GLY A 248 -12.88 10.75 -19.49
CA GLY A 248 -11.67 11.45 -19.92
C GLY A 248 -11.39 12.71 -19.10
N ALA A 249 -12.40 13.31 -18.47
CA ALA A 249 -12.20 14.48 -17.61
C ALA A 249 -11.36 14.14 -16.36
N ALA A 250 -11.35 12.88 -15.91
CA ALA A 250 -10.50 12.44 -14.80
C ALA A 250 -9.01 12.51 -15.16
N VAL A 251 -8.65 12.16 -16.40
CA VAL A 251 -7.27 12.27 -16.91
C VAL A 251 -6.86 13.73 -17.03
N GLU A 252 -7.74 14.57 -17.58
CA GLU A 252 -7.50 16.02 -17.67
C GLU A 252 -7.28 16.64 -16.29
N ALA A 253 -8.07 16.23 -15.27
CA ALA A 253 -7.90 16.71 -13.90
C ALA A 253 -6.54 16.35 -13.29
N VAL A 254 -6.02 15.14 -13.55
CA VAL A 254 -4.67 14.75 -13.11
C VAL A 254 -3.61 15.61 -13.77
N LEU A 255 -3.67 15.79 -15.09
CA LEU A 255 -2.70 16.59 -15.84
C LEU A 255 -2.69 18.06 -15.40
N ASP A 256 -3.88 18.63 -15.16
CA ASP A 256 -4.03 19.99 -14.64
C ASP A 256 -3.47 20.12 -13.22
N ALA A 257 -3.80 19.17 -12.33
CA ALA A 257 -3.30 19.16 -10.95
C ALA A 257 -1.78 18.93 -10.88
N ALA A 258 -1.23 18.07 -11.73
CA ALA A 258 0.21 17.83 -11.81
C ALA A 258 0.95 19.07 -12.32
N THR A 259 0.39 19.76 -13.32
CA THR A 259 0.93 21.04 -13.82
C THR A 259 0.89 22.11 -12.73
N ALA A 260 -0.20 22.18 -11.95
CA ALA A 260 -0.33 23.10 -10.83
C ALA A 260 0.70 22.79 -9.71
N LEU A 261 0.86 21.52 -9.34
CA LEU A 261 1.85 21.07 -8.36
C LEU A 261 3.27 21.41 -8.81
N GLY A 262 3.63 21.09 -10.05
CA GLY A 262 4.94 21.44 -10.61
C GLY A 262 5.20 22.96 -10.60
N SER A 263 4.17 23.76 -10.85
CA SER A 263 4.28 25.23 -10.77
C SER A 263 4.50 25.73 -9.34
N VAL A 264 3.82 25.13 -8.36
CA VAL A 264 4.00 25.44 -6.93
C VAL A 264 5.38 24.98 -6.46
N ALA A 265 5.82 23.78 -6.85
CA ALA A 265 7.12 23.23 -6.50
C ALA A 265 8.26 24.09 -7.05
N ALA A 266 8.13 24.63 -8.27
CA ALA A 266 9.10 25.53 -8.88
C ALA A 266 9.07 26.98 -8.35
N THR A 267 8.15 27.32 -7.43
CA THR A 267 8.06 28.68 -6.88
C THR A 267 9.21 28.96 -5.92
N GLU A 268 9.97 30.02 -6.19
CA GLU A 268 11.00 30.50 -5.26
C GLU A 268 10.34 31.10 -4.01
N VAL A 269 10.73 30.59 -2.83
CA VAL A 269 10.26 31.06 -1.53
C VAL A 269 11.37 31.86 -0.87
N ASP A 270 11.02 32.99 -0.24
CA ASP A 270 11.95 33.78 0.55
C ASP A 270 12.34 32.98 1.81
N VAL A 271 13.55 32.41 1.80
CA VAL A 271 14.07 31.53 2.86
C VAL A 271 14.48 32.31 4.11
N GLU A 272 14.57 33.63 4.04
CA GLU A 272 14.87 34.50 5.19
C GLU A 272 13.60 34.90 5.96
N ASP A 273 12.40 34.66 5.39
CA ASP A 273 11.10 34.95 6.00
C ASP A 273 10.40 33.64 6.48
N PRO A 274 10.33 33.39 7.80
CA PRO A 274 9.64 32.21 8.35
C PRO A 274 8.18 32.08 7.91
N ASP A 275 7.46 33.20 7.78
CA ASP A 275 6.06 33.19 7.36
C ASP A 275 5.93 32.84 5.87
N ALA A 276 6.93 33.18 5.05
CA ALA A 276 6.98 32.76 3.64
C ALA A 276 7.25 31.25 3.53
N VAL A 277 8.19 30.71 4.31
CA VAL A 277 8.50 29.27 4.34
C VAL A 277 7.28 28.47 4.80
N ALA A 278 6.61 28.90 5.87
CA ALA A 278 5.40 28.25 6.37
C ALA A 278 4.27 28.21 5.31
N ARG A 279 4.00 29.35 4.65
CA ARG A 279 3.00 29.44 3.57
C ARG A 279 3.37 28.59 2.35
N GLY A 280 4.66 28.53 2.00
CA GLY A 280 5.17 27.70 0.91
C GLY A 280 4.90 26.22 1.16
N ARG A 281 5.19 25.75 2.38
CA ARG A 281 4.92 24.37 2.80
C ARG A 281 3.43 24.02 2.76
N GLU A 282 2.58 24.90 3.26
CA GLU A 282 1.11 24.71 3.23
C GLU A 282 0.60 24.63 1.78
N THR A 283 1.00 25.59 0.93
CA THR A 283 0.60 25.64 -0.49
C THR A 283 1.04 24.39 -1.25
N LEU A 284 2.27 23.91 -1.00
CA LEU A 284 2.80 22.70 -1.61
C LEU A 284 2.03 21.45 -1.16
N SER A 285 1.72 21.36 0.14
CA SER A 285 0.93 20.26 0.69
C SER A 285 -0.49 20.23 0.13
N ASP A 286 -1.13 21.39 -0.05
CA ASP A 286 -2.45 21.52 -0.65
C ASP A 286 -2.48 21.09 -2.11
N ALA A 287 -1.49 21.51 -2.90
CA ALA A 287 -1.35 21.12 -4.30
C ALA A 287 -1.07 19.62 -4.45
N THR A 288 -0.25 19.04 -3.55
CA THR A 288 0.06 17.61 -3.53
C THR A 288 -1.20 16.78 -3.33
N ARG A 289 -1.99 17.10 -2.29
CA ARG A 289 -3.26 16.40 -2.04
C ARG A 289 -4.25 16.57 -3.20
N THR A 290 -4.28 17.73 -3.85
CA THR A 290 -5.16 17.95 -5.02
C THR A 290 -4.81 17.00 -6.16
N LEU A 291 -3.52 16.75 -6.39
CA LEU A 291 -3.07 15.78 -7.38
C LEU A 291 -3.42 14.34 -6.97
N GLU A 292 -3.18 13.97 -5.71
CA GLU A 292 -3.52 12.64 -5.17
C GLU A 292 -5.03 12.35 -5.30
N ASP A 293 -5.88 13.32 -4.94
CA ASP A 293 -7.33 13.20 -5.05
C ASP A 293 -7.78 13.04 -6.52
N ALA A 294 -7.20 13.82 -7.45
CA ALA A 294 -7.51 13.70 -8.88
C ALA A 294 -7.09 12.33 -9.44
N TYR A 295 -5.95 11.82 -8.98
CA TYR A 295 -5.41 10.53 -9.43
C TYR A 295 -6.25 9.36 -8.96
N ALA A 296 -6.70 9.36 -7.70
CA ALA A 296 -7.62 8.34 -7.21
C ALA A 296 -8.91 8.26 -8.04
N VAL A 297 -9.44 9.41 -8.48
CA VAL A 297 -10.63 9.45 -9.38
C VAL A 297 -10.30 8.86 -10.76
N MET A 298 -9.11 9.12 -11.29
CA MET A 298 -8.65 8.55 -12.55
C MET A 298 -8.44 7.03 -12.44
N GLU A 299 -7.84 6.54 -11.36
CA GLU A 299 -7.68 5.11 -11.09
C GLU A 299 -9.02 4.38 -11.06
N ASP A 300 -10.01 4.92 -10.34
CA ASP A 300 -11.37 4.37 -10.29
C ASP A 300 -12.01 4.34 -11.71
N SER A 301 -11.79 5.39 -12.49
CA SER A 301 -12.25 5.50 -13.88
C SER A 301 -11.58 4.47 -14.80
N HIS A 302 -10.29 4.20 -14.61
CA HIS A 302 -9.54 3.18 -15.34
C HIS A 302 -10.00 1.76 -14.96
N ALA A 303 -10.13 1.48 -13.66
CA ALA A 303 -10.64 0.20 -13.16
C ALA A 303 -12.06 -0.09 -13.69
N GLY A 304 -12.91 0.94 -13.74
CA GLY A 304 -14.23 0.86 -14.35
C GLY A 304 -14.18 0.50 -15.84
N TRP A 305 -13.24 1.08 -16.60
CA TRP A 305 -13.03 0.75 -18.01
C TRP A 305 -12.56 -0.69 -18.20
N VAL A 306 -11.60 -1.16 -17.39
CA VAL A 306 -11.10 -2.54 -17.41
C VAL A 306 -12.25 -3.52 -17.20
N SER A 307 -13.10 -3.28 -16.20
CA SER A 307 -14.28 -4.11 -15.93
C SER A 307 -15.27 -4.10 -17.11
N ALA A 308 -15.54 -2.93 -17.70
CA ALA A 308 -16.45 -2.81 -18.83
C ALA A 308 -15.93 -3.52 -20.09
N GLU A 309 -14.65 -3.37 -20.40
CA GLU A 309 -14.01 -4.02 -21.54
C GLU A 309 -13.98 -5.54 -21.37
N ASN A 310 -13.67 -6.04 -20.17
CA ASN A 310 -13.71 -7.46 -19.86
C ASN A 310 -15.12 -8.06 -19.96
N ALA A 311 -16.15 -7.32 -19.52
CA ALA A 311 -17.54 -7.72 -19.71
C ALA A 311 -17.90 -7.81 -21.21
N ARG A 312 -17.53 -6.81 -22.01
CA ARG A 312 -17.74 -6.81 -23.47
C ARG A 312 -17.07 -8.00 -24.15
N ARG A 313 -15.81 -8.30 -23.80
CA ARG A 313 -15.07 -9.46 -24.33
C ARG A 313 -15.70 -10.79 -23.91
N ALA A 314 -16.23 -10.88 -22.69
CA ALA A 314 -16.92 -12.07 -22.21
C ALA A 314 -18.21 -12.35 -23.00
N GLU A 315 -19.01 -11.32 -23.28
CA GLU A 315 -20.20 -11.43 -24.13
C GLU A 315 -19.84 -11.86 -25.56
N GLU A 316 -18.80 -11.26 -26.14
CA GLU A 316 -18.32 -11.63 -27.46
C GLU A 316 -17.84 -13.08 -27.50
N ASN A 317 -17.08 -13.51 -26.49
CA ASN A 317 -16.64 -14.89 -26.34
C ASN A 317 -17.80 -15.87 -26.18
N ALA A 318 -18.88 -15.49 -25.48
CA ALA A 318 -20.09 -16.31 -25.39
C ALA A 318 -20.74 -16.49 -26.78
N ALA A 319 -20.85 -15.42 -27.57
CA ALA A 319 -21.37 -15.48 -28.94
C ALA A 319 -20.48 -16.32 -29.88
N ARG A 320 -19.15 -16.25 -29.72
CA ARG A 320 -18.18 -17.07 -30.47
C ARG A 320 -18.33 -18.55 -30.13
N ARG A 321 -18.48 -18.90 -28.85
CA ARG A 321 -18.75 -20.29 -28.42
C ARG A 321 -20.03 -20.84 -29.01
N ASP A 322 -21.13 -20.10 -28.88
CA ASP A 322 -22.44 -20.49 -29.40
C ASP A 322 -22.41 -20.66 -30.94
N THR A 323 -21.69 -19.79 -31.65
CA THR A 323 -21.48 -19.93 -33.11
C THR A 323 -20.63 -21.15 -33.45
N HIS A 324 -19.56 -21.40 -32.70
CA HIS A 324 -18.70 -22.57 -32.90
C HIS A 324 -19.47 -23.88 -32.59
N GLU A 325 -20.25 -23.94 -31.51
CA GLU A 325 -21.09 -25.10 -31.18
C GLU A 325 -22.09 -25.42 -32.29
N ARG A 326 -22.75 -24.39 -32.86
CA ARG A 326 -23.61 -24.58 -34.05
C ARG A 326 -22.83 -25.07 -35.26
N ALA A 327 -21.63 -24.56 -35.50
CA ALA A 327 -20.78 -25.00 -36.61
C ALA A 327 -20.35 -26.46 -36.44
N VAL A 328 -19.98 -26.88 -35.22
CA VAL A 328 -19.68 -28.27 -34.89
C VAL A 328 -20.91 -29.16 -35.12
N ALA A 329 -22.08 -28.77 -34.63
CA ALA A 329 -23.31 -29.52 -34.83
C ALA A 329 -23.65 -29.68 -36.32
N ALA A 330 -23.57 -28.59 -37.09
CA ALA A 330 -23.80 -28.61 -38.53
C ALA A 330 -22.79 -29.50 -39.27
N ALA A 331 -21.51 -29.46 -38.90
CA ALA A 331 -20.47 -30.31 -39.49
C ALA A 331 -20.69 -31.80 -39.16
N VAL A 332 -21.17 -32.11 -37.95
CA VAL A 332 -21.57 -33.47 -37.57
C VAL A 332 -22.75 -33.95 -38.42
N ASP A 333 -23.81 -33.13 -38.55
CA ASP A 333 -24.98 -33.45 -39.35
C ASP A 333 -24.61 -33.68 -40.84
N GLU A 334 -23.77 -32.81 -41.40
CA GLU A 334 -23.29 -32.96 -42.78
C GLU A 334 -22.47 -34.24 -42.96
N ARG A 335 -21.57 -34.55 -42.03
CA ARG A 335 -20.77 -35.78 -42.08
C ARG A 335 -21.66 -37.02 -42.01
N THR A 336 -22.64 -37.04 -41.11
CA THR A 336 -23.62 -38.12 -41.00
C THR A 336 -24.43 -38.26 -42.29
N ALA A 337 -24.86 -37.15 -42.90
CA ALA A 337 -25.55 -37.19 -44.19
C ALA A 337 -24.69 -37.81 -45.31
N ARG A 338 -23.38 -37.50 -45.35
CA ARG A 338 -22.42 -38.12 -46.28
C ARG A 338 -22.26 -39.62 -46.00
N TYR A 339 -22.19 -40.04 -44.74
CA TYR A 339 -22.16 -41.45 -44.37
C TYR A 339 -23.41 -42.21 -44.82
N LEU A 340 -24.60 -41.66 -44.55
CA LEU A 340 -25.87 -42.23 -44.99
C LEU A 340 -25.94 -42.36 -46.51
N ALA A 341 -25.49 -41.33 -47.25
CA ALA A 341 -25.45 -41.37 -48.71
C ALA A 341 -24.50 -42.46 -49.24
N ALA A 342 -23.31 -42.62 -48.64
CA ALA A 342 -22.37 -43.67 -49.01
C ALA A 342 -22.93 -45.08 -48.71
N VAL A 343 -23.54 -45.27 -47.54
CA VAL A 343 -24.18 -46.54 -47.14
C VAL A 343 -25.34 -46.88 -48.08
N ALA A 344 -26.14 -45.89 -48.50
CA ALA A 344 -27.20 -46.09 -49.48
C ALA A 344 -26.66 -46.55 -50.85
N GLN A 345 -25.52 -46.00 -51.30
CA GLN A 345 -24.86 -46.38 -52.56
C GLN A 345 -24.20 -47.76 -52.50
N HIS A 346 -23.73 -48.18 -51.32
CA HIS A 346 -22.94 -49.40 -51.13
C HIS A 346 -23.64 -50.46 -50.27
N GLN A 347 -24.95 -50.64 -50.43
CA GLN A 347 -25.73 -51.65 -49.68
C GLN A 347 -25.23 -53.10 -49.84
N ALA A 348 -24.59 -53.41 -50.98
CA ALA A 348 -23.99 -54.72 -51.23
C ALA A 348 -22.58 -54.88 -50.62
N GLY A 349 -22.11 -53.90 -49.85
CA GLY A 349 -20.74 -53.85 -49.35
C GLY A 349 -19.78 -53.09 -50.28
N TRP A 350 -18.53 -52.95 -49.85
CA TRP A 350 -17.48 -52.31 -50.64
C TRP A 350 -16.92 -53.28 -51.69
N SER A 351 -16.60 -52.77 -52.88
CA SER A 351 -15.96 -53.56 -53.93
C SER A 351 -14.82 -52.80 -54.60
N GLY A 352 -13.77 -53.51 -54.98
CA GLY A 352 -12.59 -52.91 -55.59
C GLY A 352 -11.63 -52.28 -54.59
N GLN A 353 -10.69 -51.51 -55.12
CA GLN A 353 -9.68 -50.79 -54.34
C GLN A 353 -10.25 -49.43 -53.92
N PRO A 354 -10.21 -49.07 -52.62
CA PRO A 354 -10.59 -47.74 -52.15
C PRO A 354 -9.81 -46.63 -52.85
N ALA A 355 -10.49 -45.54 -53.20
CA ALA A 355 -9.84 -44.38 -53.80
C ALA A 355 -8.73 -43.85 -52.87
N GLY A 356 -7.58 -43.47 -53.45
CA GLY A 356 -6.43 -42.98 -52.69
C GLY A 356 -5.56 -44.06 -52.04
N MET A 357 -5.96 -45.33 -52.05
CA MET A 357 -5.13 -46.42 -51.53
C MET A 357 -4.06 -46.82 -52.55
N SER A 358 -2.79 -46.88 -52.15
CA SER A 358 -1.66 -47.28 -53.02
C SER A 358 -1.19 -48.72 -52.83
N TYR A 359 -1.68 -49.39 -51.80
CA TYR A 359 -1.31 -50.76 -51.45
C TYR A 359 -2.24 -51.80 -52.10
N ALA A 360 -1.79 -53.05 -52.14
CA ALA A 360 -2.64 -54.18 -52.52
C ALA A 360 -3.43 -54.72 -51.31
N ASN A 361 -4.59 -55.31 -51.57
CA ASN A 361 -5.46 -55.89 -50.54
C ASN A 361 -4.70 -56.92 -49.68
N GLY A 362 -4.75 -56.75 -48.36
CA GLY A 362 -4.04 -57.55 -47.36
C GLY A 362 -2.55 -57.22 -47.23
N ARG A 363 -2.07 -56.14 -47.85
CA ARG A 363 -0.66 -55.70 -47.82
C ARG A 363 -0.52 -54.24 -47.40
N LEU A 364 -1.40 -53.76 -46.52
CA LEU A 364 -1.27 -52.45 -45.91
C LEU A 364 -0.17 -52.48 -44.84
N PRO A 365 0.77 -51.51 -44.84
CA PRO A 365 1.74 -51.37 -43.76
C PRO A 365 1.06 -50.86 -42.49
N ALA A 366 1.66 -51.12 -41.33
CA ALA A 366 1.13 -50.67 -40.03
C ALA A 366 0.90 -49.16 -39.98
N ALA A 367 1.73 -48.36 -40.65
CA ALA A 367 1.59 -46.90 -40.72
C ALA A 367 0.35 -46.42 -41.51
N ALA A 368 -0.26 -47.29 -42.31
CA ALA A 368 -1.51 -47.00 -43.04
C ALA A 368 -2.76 -47.50 -42.29
N LEU A 369 -2.57 -48.02 -41.06
CA LEU A 369 -3.63 -48.54 -40.22
C LEU A 369 -3.68 -47.74 -38.92
N CYS A 370 -4.90 -47.46 -38.47
CA CYS A 370 -5.14 -46.80 -37.20
C CYS A 370 -5.66 -47.83 -36.17
N PRO A 371 -5.18 -47.77 -34.91
CA PRO A 371 -5.65 -48.64 -33.84
C PRO A 371 -7.04 -48.24 -33.35
N LEU A 372 -7.71 -49.16 -32.66
CA LEU A 372 -8.95 -48.90 -31.93
C LEU A 372 -8.67 -48.83 -30.42
N PRO A 373 -8.92 -47.70 -29.74
CA PRO A 373 -8.64 -47.57 -28.30
C PRO A 373 -9.38 -48.60 -27.44
N PHE A 374 -10.63 -48.93 -27.78
CA PHE A 374 -11.46 -49.91 -27.06
C PHE A 374 -11.15 -51.38 -27.45
N ALA A 375 -10.35 -51.60 -28.49
CA ALA A 375 -10.01 -52.93 -29.00
C ALA A 375 -8.53 -52.99 -29.43
N ALA A 376 -7.61 -53.07 -28.46
CA ALA A 376 -6.17 -52.91 -28.66
C ALA A 376 -5.51 -53.85 -29.69
N SER A 377 -6.12 -55.00 -29.99
CA SER A 377 -5.61 -55.95 -31.01
C SER A 377 -6.15 -55.69 -32.42
N ALA A 378 -7.09 -54.76 -32.57
CA ALA A 378 -7.74 -54.44 -33.81
C ALA A 378 -7.14 -53.20 -34.48
N GLN A 379 -7.04 -53.26 -35.80
CA GLN A 379 -6.57 -52.16 -36.62
C GLN A 379 -7.42 -52.07 -37.89
N LEU A 380 -7.68 -50.86 -38.35
CA LEU A 380 -8.49 -50.55 -39.53
C LEU A 380 -7.79 -49.49 -40.38
N SER A 381 -8.27 -49.23 -41.61
CA SER A 381 -7.91 -48.00 -42.29
C SER A 381 -8.37 -46.80 -41.45
N CYS A 382 -7.69 -45.66 -41.54
CA CYS A 382 -7.91 -44.58 -40.59
C CYS A 382 -9.33 -43.96 -40.64
N ASP A 383 -9.94 -43.87 -41.81
CA ASP A 383 -11.35 -43.46 -41.94
C ASP A 383 -12.29 -44.45 -41.24
N ALA A 384 -12.09 -45.76 -41.47
CA ALA A 384 -12.90 -46.81 -40.86
C ALA A 384 -12.69 -46.87 -39.34
N ALA A 385 -11.45 -46.68 -38.86
CA ALA A 385 -11.14 -46.60 -37.44
C ALA A 385 -11.88 -45.42 -36.78
N THR A 386 -11.77 -44.22 -37.37
CA THR A 386 -12.44 -43.00 -36.89
C THR A 386 -13.96 -43.20 -36.81
N ALA A 387 -14.55 -43.78 -37.85
CA ALA A 387 -15.97 -44.08 -37.90
C ALA A 387 -16.40 -45.11 -36.84
N LEU A 388 -15.63 -46.18 -36.65
CA LEU A 388 -15.96 -47.22 -35.66
C LEU A 388 -15.76 -46.75 -34.23
N ILE A 389 -14.81 -45.85 -33.97
CA ILE A 389 -14.66 -45.19 -32.67
C ILE A 389 -15.89 -44.35 -32.35
N ALA A 390 -16.37 -43.53 -33.30
CA ALA A 390 -17.61 -42.77 -33.10
C ALA A 390 -18.83 -43.68 -32.86
N ALA A 391 -18.89 -44.83 -33.53
CA ALA A 391 -19.94 -45.83 -33.32
C ALA A 391 -19.81 -46.49 -31.93
N ASP A 392 -18.59 -46.77 -31.48
CA ASP A 392 -18.33 -47.30 -30.14
C ASP A 392 -18.72 -46.30 -29.05
N ASP A 393 -18.40 -45.02 -29.22
CA ASP A 393 -18.79 -43.97 -28.27
C ASP A 393 -20.32 -43.89 -28.11
N ALA A 394 -21.06 -43.97 -29.23
CA ALA A 394 -22.53 -44.02 -29.20
C ALA A 394 -23.06 -45.32 -28.56
N TYR A 395 -22.46 -46.47 -28.90
CA TYR A 395 -22.81 -47.75 -28.26
C TYR A 395 -22.57 -47.73 -26.75
N HIS A 396 -21.45 -47.18 -26.31
CA HIS A 396 -21.09 -47.04 -24.91
C HIS A 396 -22.01 -46.07 -24.18
N ALA A 397 -22.42 -44.96 -24.80
CA ALA A 397 -23.40 -44.04 -24.23
C ALA A 397 -24.76 -44.71 -24.00
N GLU A 398 -25.19 -45.60 -24.90
CA GLU A 398 -26.48 -46.31 -24.78
C GLU A 398 -26.43 -47.52 -23.82
N THR A 399 -25.31 -48.24 -23.79
CA THR A 399 -25.24 -49.56 -23.15
C THR A 399 -24.30 -49.65 -21.95
N GLY A 400 -23.40 -48.67 -21.79
CA GLY A 400 -22.32 -48.69 -20.81
C GLY A 400 -21.19 -49.67 -21.10
N GLY A 401 -21.19 -50.32 -22.28
CA GLY A 401 -20.15 -51.25 -22.73
C GLY A 401 -19.56 -50.85 -24.08
N HIS A 402 -18.37 -51.36 -24.40
CA HIS A 402 -17.71 -51.15 -25.70
C HIS A 402 -18.06 -52.27 -26.69
N LEU A 403 -17.97 -51.96 -27.98
CA LEU A 403 -18.09 -52.93 -29.07
C LEU A 403 -17.01 -54.00 -28.97
N VAL A 404 -17.41 -55.27 -29.13
CA VAL A 404 -16.50 -56.41 -29.06
C VAL A 404 -16.09 -56.84 -30.48
N VAL A 405 -14.86 -56.46 -30.86
CA VAL A 405 -14.27 -56.80 -32.17
C VAL A 405 -13.59 -58.17 -32.14
N LEU A 406 -14.08 -59.10 -32.97
CA LEU A 406 -13.56 -60.46 -33.12
C LEU A 406 -12.52 -60.58 -34.24
N SER A 407 -12.68 -59.81 -35.31
CA SER A 407 -11.71 -59.73 -36.42
C SER A 407 -11.75 -58.34 -37.04
N SER A 408 -10.59 -57.82 -37.42
CA SER A 408 -10.43 -56.52 -38.10
C SER A 408 -9.52 -56.69 -39.33
N TYR A 409 -8.54 -55.81 -39.57
CA TYR A 409 -7.60 -55.94 -40.67
C TYR A 409 -6.96 -57.33 -40.73
N ARG A 410 -6.93 -57.92 -41.93
CA ARG A 410 -6.32 -59.22 -42.17
C ARG A 410 -5.30 -59.15 -43.29
N SER A 411 -4.05 -59.48 -42.97
CA SER A 411 -2.98 -59.56 -43.97
C SER A 411 -3.25 -60.64 -45.00
N TYR A 412 -2.61 -60.54 -46.16
CA TYR A 412 -2.74 -61.50 -47.26
C TYR A 412 -2.40 -62.92 -46.79
N ALA A 413 -1.29 -63.07 -46.03
CA ALA A 413 -0.87 -64.36 -45.49
C ALA A 413 -1.90 -64.91 -44.48
N ALA A 414 -2.44 -64.05 -43.62
CA ALA A 414 -3.50 -64.44 -42.70
C ALA A 414 -4.76 -64.89 -43.48
N GLN A 415 -5.17 -64.17 -44.53
CA GLN A 415 -6.31 -64.55 -45.37
C GLN A 415 -6.11 -65.89 -46.08
N VAL A 416 -4.88 -66.19 -46.55
CA VAL A 416 -4.54 -67.53 -47.09
C VAL A 416 -4.79 -68.61 -46.03
N SER A 417 -4.29 -68.39 -44.81
CA SER A 417 -4.46 -69.35 -43.70
C SER A 417 -5.93 -69.52 -43.30
N THR A 418 -6.69 -68.43 -43.23
CA THR A 418 -8.13 -68.44 -42.91
C THR A 418 -8.92 -69.19 -43.96
N ARG A 419 -8.59 -69.02 -45.25
CA ARG A 419 -9.27 -69.73 -46.34
C ARG A 419 -8.97 -71.23 -46.35
N ALA A 420 -7.76 -71.63 -45.99
CA ALA A 420 -7.42 -73.04 -45.83
C ALA A 420 -8.18 -73.67 -44.64
N ALA A 421 -8.31 -72.94 -43.53
CA ALA A 421 -8.97 -73.43 -42.32
C ALA A 421 -10.51 -73.41 -42.40
N ARG A 422 -11.09 -72.48 -43.17
CA ARG A 422 -12.54 -72.24 -43.27
C ARG A 422 -12.98 -72.29 -44.73
N ALA A 423 -12.82 -73.47 -45.34
CA ALA A 423 -13.17 -73.70 -46.74
C ALA A 423 -14.64 -73.35 -47.00
N GLY A 424 -14.88 -72.47 -47.98
CA GLY A 424 -16.22 -71.99 -48.36
C GLY A 424 -16.72 -70.76 -47.59
N LEU A 425 -16.10 -70.40 -46.45
CA LEU A 425 -16.49 -69.25 -45.64
C LEU A 425 -15.54 -68.05 -45.75
N ALA A 426 -14.34 -68.20 -46.30
CA ALA A 426 -13.41 -67.08 -46.46
C ALA A 426 -13.32 -66.62 -47.93
N ALA A 427 -13.29 -65.31 -48.15
CA ALA A 427 -13.04 -64.71 -49.45
C ALA A 427 -11.67 -65.15 -50.03
N ALA A 428 -11.52 -65.06 -51.35
CA ALA A 428 -10.23 -65.29 -51.99
C ALA A 428 -9.17 -64.32 -51.43
N PRO A 429 -7.91 -64.76 -51.20
CA PRO A 429 -6.86 -63.88 -50.73
C PRO A 429 -6.67 -62.70 -51.72
N GLY A 430 -6.67 -61.49 -51.19
CA GLY A 430 -6.60 -60.26 -51.99
C GLY A 430 -7.96 -59.69 -52.42
N THR A 431 -9.10 -60.26 -52.00
CA THR A 431 -10.43 -59.76 -52.35
C THR A 431 -11.33 -59.49 -51.13
N SER A 432 -10.82 -59.55 -49.91
CA SER A 432 -11.61 -59.36 -48.68
C SER A 432 -11.58 -57.92 -48.21
N ASN A 433 -12.68 -57.35 -47.75
CA ASN A 433 -12.67 -56.00 -47.16
C ASN A 433 -11.90 -55.94 -45.82
N HIS A 434 -11.68 -57.06 -45.13
CA HIS A 434 -10.68 -57.14 -44.05
C HIS A 434 -9.27 -56.83 -44.56
N GLY A 435 -8.94 -57.16 -45.80
CA GLY A 435 -7.65 -56.86 -46.41
C GLY A 435 -7.47 -55.37 -46.73
N TRP A 436 -8.54 -54.58 -46.71
CA TRP A 436 -8.46 -53.11 -46.82
C TRP A 436 -8.53 -52.40 -45.46
N GLY A 437 -8.70 -53.16 -44.36
CA GLY A 437 -8.96 -52.59 -43.04
C GLY A 437 -10.32 -51.89 -42.98
N MET A 438 -11.28 -52.31 -43.81
CA MET A 438 -12.62 -51.71 -43.93
C MET A 438 -13.73 -52.70 -43.55
N ALA A 439 -13.40 -53.76 -42.81
CA ALA A 439 -14.39 -54.72 -42.32
C ALA A 439 -14.08 -55.16 -40.90
N VAL A 440 -15.14 -55.38 -40.14
CA VAL A 440 -15.08 -55.97 -38.80
C VAL A 440 -16.02 -57.15 -38.70
N ASP A 441 -15.56 -58.17 -37.97
CA ASP A 441 -16.42 -59.21 -37.43
C ASP A 441 -16.62 -58.92 -35.94
N LEU A 442 -17.87 -58.88 -35.50
CA LEU A 442 -18.27 -58.48 -34.15
C LEU A 442 -18.96 -59.62 -33.40
N ASP A 443 -18.99 -59.57 -32.08
CA ASP A 443 -19.85 -60.46 -31.29
C ASP A 443 -21.34 -60.20 -31.56
N ALA A 444 -22.22 -61.08 -31.06
CA ALA A 444 -23.63 -61.03 -31.43
C ALA A 444 -24.33 -59.73 -30.99
N ALA A 445 -23.98 -59.18 -29.83
CA ALA A 445 -24.58 -57.95 -29.32
C ALA A 445 -24.09 -56.74 -30.10
N SER A 446 -22.77 -56.61 -30.27
CA SER A 446 -22.13 -55.51 -30.99
C SER A 446 -22.54 -55.51 -32.47
N SER A 447 -22.61 -56.69 -33.10
CA SER A 447 -23.06 -56.80 -34.48
C SER A 447 -24.56 -56.48 -34.62
N ALA A 448 -25.40 -56.84 -33.65
CA ALA A 448 -26.81 -56.47 -33.70
C ALA A 448 -27.00 -54.95 -33.63
N TRP A 449 -26.27 -54.27 -32.75
CA TRP A 449 -26.33 -52.82 -32.63
C TRP A 449 -25.76 -52.11 -33.85
N LEU A 450 -24.57 -52.51 -34.34
CA LEU A 450 -23.96 -51.85 -35.50
C LEU A 450 -24.74 -52.11 -36.79
N ARG A 451 -25.50 -53.21 -36.89
CA ARG A 451 -26.44 -53.40 -38.01
C ARG A 451 -27.63 -52.44 -37.98
N ALA A 452 -28.06 -52.02 -36.79
CA ALA A 452 -29.17 -51.09 -36.62
C ALA A 452 -28.74 -49.63 -36.79
N ASN A 453 -27.57 -49.27 -36.27
CA ASN A 453 -27.10 -47.88 -36.15
C ASN A 453 -25.90 -47.54 -37.04
N GLY A 454 -25.23 -48.53 -37.63
CA GLY A 454 -23.97 -48.35 -38.34
C GLY A 454 -24.03 -47.43 -39.55
N ALA A 455 -25.22 -47.22 -40.12
CA ALA A 455 -25.41 -46.34 -41.27
C ALA A 455 -25.00 -44.88 -40.96
N ASP A 456 -25.27 -44.41 -39.74
CA ASP A 456 -24.90 -43.06 -39.27
C ASP A 456 -23.38 -42.87 -39.17
N PHE A 457 -22.64 -43.98 -39.20
CA PHE A 457 -21.18 -44.03 -39.10
C PHE A 457 -20.53 -44.57 -40.39
N GLY A 458 -21.27 -44.75 -41.47
CA GLY A 458 -20.72 -45.25 -42.75
C GLY A 458 -20.47 -46.76 -42.79
N TRP A 459 -21.00 -47.51 -41.83
CA TRP A 459 -20.95 -48.97 -41.76
C TRP A 459 -22.23 -49.60 -42.32
N VAL A 460 -22.08 -50.64 -43.11
CA VAL A 460 -23.19 -51.39 -43.69
C VAL A 460 -23.12 -52.86 -43.31
N HIS A 461 -24.29 -53.48 -43.13
CA HIS A 461 -24.42 -54.94 -43.21
C HIS A 461 -24.64 -55.32 -44.66
N PRO A 462 -23.64 -55.86 -45.38
CA PRO A 462 -23.77 -56.08 -46.81
C PRO A 462 -24.96 -57.01 -47.10
N THR A 463 -25.73 -56.72 -48.15
CA THR A 463 -26.92 -57.53 -48.48
C THR A 463 -26.61 -59.02 -48.70
N TRP A 464 -25.41 -59.35 -49.19
CA TRP A 464 -24.96 -60.73 -49.34
C TRP A 464 -24.74 -61.45 -48.00
N ALA A 465 -24.42 -60.71 -46.93
CA ALA A 465 -24.16 -61.19 -45.58
C ALA A 465 -25.44 -61.30 -44.72
N ARG A 466 -26.56 -60.78 -45.20
CA ARG A 466 -27.85 -60.83 -44.49
C ARG A 466 -28.45 -62.23 -44.53
N VAL A 467 -29.42 -62.47 -43.65
CA VAL A 467 -30.27 -63.66 -43.74
C VAL A 467 -30.94 -63.70 -45.12
N GLY A 468 -30.82 -64.82 -45.83
CA GLY A 468 -31.29 -64.96 -47.21
C GLY A 468 -30.33 -64.45 -48.29
N GLY A 469 -29.18 -63.88 -47.92
CA GLY A 469 -28.09 -63.51 -48.83
C GLY A 469 -27.29 -64.73 -49.32
N SER A 470 -26.34 -64.49 -50.23
CA SER A 470 -25.53 -65.56 -50.82
C SER A 470 -24.56 -66.22 -49.83
N LYS A 471 -24.20 -65.52 -48.75
CA LYS A 471 -23.31 -66.02 -47.70
C LYS A 471 -23.64 -65.34 -46.36
N PRO A 472 -24.66 -65.82 -45.63
CA PRO A 472 -25.11 -65.17 -44.40
C PRO A 472 -24.01 -65.11 -43.32
N GLU A 473 -23.65 -63.90 -42.89
CA GLU A 473 -22.65 -63.59 -41.89
C GLU A 473 -23.17 -62.45 -41.01
N ALA A 474 -23.87 -62.80 -39.93
CA ALA A 474 -24.53 -61.83 -39.05
C ALA A 474 -23.54 -60.98 -38.22
N TRP A 475 -22.28 -61.42 -38.13
CA TRP A 475 -21.20 -60.73 -37.44
C TRP A 475 -20.46 -59.70 -38.33
N HIS A 476 -20.63 -59.77 -39.66
CA HIS A 476 -19.78 -59.07 -40.62
C HIS A 476 -20.34 -57.72 -41.05
N LEU A 477 -19.60 -56.65 -40.77
CA LEU A 477 -19.94 -55.27 -41.14
C LEU A 477 -18.80 -54.67 -41.97
N GLU A 478 -19.14 -53.85 -42.96
CA GLU A 478 -18.18 -53.20 -43.85
C GLU A 478 -18.31 -51.68 -43.80
N PHE A 479 -17.20 -50.98 -43.70
CA PHE A 479 -17.13 -49.53 -43.86
C PHE A 479 -17.14 -49.20 -45.36
N VAL A 480 -18.02 -48.29 -45.76
CA VAL A 480 -18.28 -48.01 -47.19
C VAL A 480 -18.20 -46.53 -47.54
N ALA A 481 -17.65 -45.71 -46.65
CA ALA A 481 -17.52 -44.27 -46.83
C ALA A 481 -16.07 -43.75 -46.78
N PRO A 482 -15.10 -44.39 -47.47
CA PRO A 482 -13.73 -43.87 -47.50
C PRO A 482 -13.72 -42.46 -48.11
N GLY A 483 -12.97 -41.54 -47.49
CA GLY A 483 -12.84 -40.15 -47.93
C GLY A 483 -13.86 -39.16 -47.36
N VAL A 484 -14.79 -39.59 -46.49
CA VAL A 484 -15.66 -38.64 -45.75
C VAL A 484 -14.87 -37.81 -44.72
N GLY A 485 -13.70 -38.29 -44.29
CA GLY A 485 -12.71 -37.52 -43.52
C GLY A 485 -13.08 -37.25 -42.06
N GLN A 486 -12.27 -36.42 -41.40
CA GLN A 486 -12.52 -35.92 -40.04
C GLN A 486 -13.53 -34.76 -40.08
N LEU A 487 -14.04 -34.35 -38.90
CA LEU A 487 -14.83 -33.12 -38.81
C LEU A 487 -13.93 -31.93 -39.12
N GLU A 488 -14.35 -31.09 -40.06
CA GLU A 488 -13.67 -29.85 -40.41
C GLU A 488 -14.47 -28.69 -39.82
N VAL A 489 -13.96 -28.14 -38.72
CA VAL A 489 -14.53 -26.97 -38.05
C VAL A 489 -13.39 -26.02 -37.73
N GLU A 490 -13.56 -24.73 -38.04
CA GLU A 490 -12.58 -23.71 -37.69
C GLU A 490 -12.34 -23.67 -36.16
N PRO A 491 -11.08 -23.58 -35.71
CA PRO A 491 -10.75 -23.49 -34.29
C PRO A 491 -11.47 -22.33 -33.59
N LEU A 492 -11.83 -22.54 -32.32
CA LEU A 492 -12.41 -21.50 -31.49
C LEU A 492 -11.32 -20.54 -31.01
N GLU A 493 -11.37 -19.29 -31.47
CA GLU A 493 -10.48 -18.21 -31.01
C GLU A 493 -11.22 -17.26 -30.06
N LEU A 494 -10.75 -17.17 -28.82
CA LEU A 494 -11.33 -16.32 -27.77
C LEU A 494 -10.48 -15.08 -27.53
N LEU A 495 -11.12 -13.97 -27.19
CA LEU A 495 -10.46 -12.77 -26.71
C LEU A 495 -9.97 -12.98 -25.28
N GLU A 496 -8.72 -12.63 -25.02
CA GLU A 496 -8.16 -12.63 -23.66
C GLU A 496 -8.70 -11.43 -22.85
N PRO A 497 -8.79 -11.53 -21.51
CA PRO A 497 -9.06 -10.37 -20.66
C PRO A 497 -7.98 -9.29 -20.82
N VAL A 498 -8.33 -8.04 -20.49
CA VAL A 498 -7.36 -6.96 -20.27
C VAL A 498 -7.07 -6.83 -18.78
N ASP A 499 -5.81 -6.54 -18.48
CA ASP A 499 -5.34 -6.19 -17.15
C ASP A 499 -5.28 -4.65 -17.01
N SER A 500 -5.23 -4.18 -15.76
CA SER A 500 -4.97 -2.78 -15.45
C SER A 500 -3.58 -2.37 -15.95
N LEU A 501 -3.45 -1.13 -16.39
CA LEU A 501 -2.15 -0.54 -16.75
C LEU A 501 -1.50 0.22 -15.59
N LEU A 502 -2.20 0.34 -14.46
CA LEU A 502 -1.72 1.06 -13.25
C LEU A 502 -1.32 0.09 -12.12
N ASP A 503 -1.59 -1.21 -12.30
CA ASP A 503 -1.14 -2.25 -11.36
C ASP A 503 0.21 -2.82 -11.84
N ASP A 504 1.33 -2.29 -11.33
CA ASP A 504 2.67 -2.88 -11.46
C ASP A 504 2.98 -3.91 -10.35
#